data_AF-A0A2M7HSZ2-F1
#
_entry.id   AF-A0A2M7HSZ2-F1
#
_cell.length_a   1.000
_cell.length_b   1.000
_cell.length_c   1.000
_cell.angle_alpha   90.00
_cell.angle_beta   90.00
_cell.angle_gamma   90.00
#
_symmetry.space_group_name_H-M   'P 1'
#
loop_
_entity.id
_entity.type
_entity.pdbx_description
1 polymer ?
#
loop_
_entity_poly.entity_id
_entity_poly.type
_entity_poly.pdbx_seq_one_letter_code
_entity_poly.pdbx_strand_id
1 'polypeptide(L)'
;MTVDVDNILKDLRAAAKYFLLAEESFGAESMLQVTDGLIALSSHLPPQAQYTLNQLVGQAFAAQQRHDLIGLADYLNVELYDFIQQLDKQSVN
;
A
#
# COMPACT_ATOMS: atom_id res chain seq x y z
N MET A 1 9.28 12.67 12.63
CA MET A 1 8.20 11.67 12.77
C MET A 1 8.81 10.34 12.39
N THR A 2 8.75 9.34 13.27
CA THR A 2 9.07 7.96 12.91
C THR A 2 7.93 7.43 12.05
N VAL A 3 8.23 6.90 10.87
CA VAL A 3 7.23 6.22 10.03
C VAL A 3 6.73 5.00 10.79
N ASP A 4 5.42 4.89 10.99
CA ASP A 4 4.80 3.75 11.65
C ASP A 4 4.44 2.70 10.60
N VAL A 5 5.39 1.79 10.35
CA VAL A 5 5.24 0.76 9.32
C VAL A 5 4.11 -0.22 9.66
N ASP A 6 3.92 -0.55 10.93
CA ASP A 6 2.86 -1.46 11.38
C ASP A 6 1.47 -0.90 11.05
N ASN A 7 1.25 0.40 11.24
CA ASN A 7 0.00 1.04 10.84
C ASN A 7 -0.19 1.02 9.31
N ILE A 8 0.85 1.29 8.52
CA ILE A 8 0.76 1.22 7.05
C ILE A 8 0.35 -0.18 6.60
N LEU A 9 1.00 -1.22 7.15
CA LEU A 9 0.70 -2.61 6.84
C LEU A 9 -0.73 -3.01 7.23
N LYS A 10 -1.23 -2.50 8.35
CA LYS A 10 -2.62 -2.71 8.79
C LYS A 10 -3.62 -2.02 7.85
N ASP A 11 -3.34 -0.78 7.45
CA ASP A 11 -4.21 0.01 6.59
C ASP A 11 -4.31 -0.60 5.18
N LEU A 12 -3.20 -1.11 4.65
CA LEU A 12 -3.17 -1.87 3.39
C LEU A 12 -4.12 -3.07 3.43
N ARG A 13 -4.06 -3.88 4.50
CA ARG A 13 -4.95 -5.03 4.68
C ARG A 13 -6.40 -4.64 4.84
N ALA A 14 -6.67 -3.56 5.57
CA ALA A 14 -8.03 -3.05 5.76
C ALA A 14 -8.64 -2.61 4.43
N ALA A 15 -7.91 -1.80 3.65
CA ALA A 15 -8.33 -1.35 2.33
C ALA A 15 -8.58 -2.54 1.38
N ALA A 16 -7.64 -3.50 1.33
CA ALA A 16 -7.80 -4.70 0.51
C ALA A 16 -9.06 -5.50 0.87
N LYS A 17 -9.35 -5.66 2.16
CA LYS A 17 -10.55 -6.37 2.63
C LYS A 17 -11.82 -5.71 2.11
N TYR A 18 -11.92 -4.37 2.14
CA TYR A 18 -13.09 -3.68 1.61
C TYR A 18 -13.28 -3.94 0.11
N PHE A 19 -12.21 -3.90 -0.69
CA PHE A 19 -12.31 -4.19 -2.12
C PHE A 19 -12.67 -5.66 -2.42
N LEU A 20 -12.17 -6.63 -1.64
CA LEU A 20 -12.58 -8.05 -1.75
C LEU A 20 -14.06 -8.26 -1.44
N LEU A 21 -14.65 -7.43 -0.59
CA LEU A 21 -16.07 -7.46 -0.24
C LEU A 21 -16.95 -6.61 -1.17
N ALA A 22 -16.36 -6.00 -2.20
CA ALA A 22 -17.01 -5.00 -3.07
C ALA A 22 -17.58 -3.79 -2.31
N GLU A 23 -17.01 -3.46 -1.15
CA GLU A 23 -17.34 -2.29 -0.34
C GLU A 23 -16.53 -1.07 -0.81
N GLU A 24 -16.73 -0.65 -2.07
CA GLU A 24 -15.89 0.36 -2.75
C GLU A 24 -15.78 1.69 -2.00
N SER A 25 -16.86 2.18 -1.38
CA SER A 25 -16.83 3.44 -0.63
C SER A 25 -15.90 3.37 0.58
N PHE A 26 -16.00 2.30 1.38
CA PHE A 26 -15.11 2.10 2.52
C PHE A 26 -13.67 1.80 2.10
N GLY A 27 -13.50 1.10 0.98
CA GLY A 27 -12.19 0.89 0.36
C GLY A 27 -11.55 2.22 -0.06
N ALA A 28 -12.30 3.09 -0.74
CA ALA A 28 -11.83 4.41 -1.16
C ALA A 28 -11.48 5.32 0.02
N GLU A 29 -12.27 5.31 1.10
CA GLU A 29 -11.95 6.04 2.33
C GLU A 29 -10.64 5.50 2.97
N SER A 30 -10.48 4.19 3.02
CA SER A 30 -9.27 3.55 3.59
C SER A 30 -8.02 3.83 2.76
N MET A 31 -8.16 4.02 1.44
CA MET A 31 -7.04 4.39 0.55
C MET A 31 -6.42 5.75 0.89
N LEU A 32 -7.14 6.65 1.57
CA LEU A 32 -6.56 7.92 2.05
C LEU A 32 -5.49 7.65 3.12
N GLN A 33 -5.77 6.78 4.08
CA GLN A 33 -4.85 6.40 5.15
C GLN A 33 -3.62 5.68 4.59
N VAL A 34 -3.84 4.75 3.65
CA VAL A 34 -2.75 4.08 2.92
C VAL A 34 -1.87 5.13 2.23
N THR A 35 -2.48 6.07 1.49
CA THR A 35 -1.74 7.08 0.72
C THR A 35 -0.88 7.98 1.62
N ASP A 36 -1.43 8.47 2.73
CA ASP A 36 -0.70 9.29 3.70
C ASP A 36 0.50 8.53 4.28
N GLY A 37 0.29 7.25 4.62
CA GLY A 37 1.34 6.35 5.09
C GLY A 37 2.45 6.13 4.06
N LEU A 38 2.08 5.87 2.80
CA LEU A 38 3.04 5.67 1.71
C LEU A 38 3.84 6.93 1.39
N ILE A 39 3.21 8.12 1.44
CA ILE A 39 3.90 9.40 1.27
C ILE A 39 4.96 9.59 2.36
N ALA A 40 4.58 9.37 3.62
CA ALA A 40 5.50 9.46 4.75
C ALA A 40 6.67 8.49 4.60
N LEU A 41 6.40 7.22 4.27
CA LEU A 41 7.43 6.20 4.04
C LEU A 41 8.37 6.61 2.89
N SER A 42 7.83 7.06 1.76
CA SER A 42 8.61 7.36 0.55
C SER A 42 9.71 8.38 0.78
N SER A 43 9.51 9.33 1.70
CA SER A 43 10.48 10.39 2.03
C SER A 43 11.75 9.88 2.72
N HIS A 44 11.72 8.65 3.22
CA HIS A 44 12.82 7.99 3.93
C HIS A 44 13.45 6.84 3.15
N LEU A 45 12.95 6.53 1.96
CA LEU A 45 13.45 5.42 1.15
C LEU A 45 14.64 5.83 0.26
N PRO A 46 15.61 4.92 0.03
CA PRO A 46 16.61 5.13 -1.00
C PRO A 46 15.95 5.17 -2.39
N PRO A 47 16.58 5.82 -3.38
CA PRO A 47 15.98 6.04 -4.71
C PRO A 47 15.46 4.76 -5.38
N GLN A 48 16.17 3.64 -5.23
CA GLN A 48 15.76 2.35 -5.80
C GLN A 48 14.48 1.82 -5.15
N ALA A 49 14.36 1.89 -3.82
CA ALA A 49 13.15 1.45 -3.12
C ALA A 49 11.97 2.40 -3.40
N GLN A 50 12.23 3.70 -3.51
CA GLN A 50 11.21 4.68 -3.89
C GLN A 50 10.68 4.43 -5.31
N TYR A 51 11.56 4.06 -6.25
CA TYR A 51 11.16 3.67 -7.61
C TYR A 51 10.25 2.44 -7.60
N THR A 52 10.61 1.39 -6.88
CA THR A 52 9.79 0.17 -6.76
C THR A 52 8.44 0.48 -6.10
N LEU A 53 8.42 1.28 -5.04
CA LEU A 53 7.18 1.73 -4.39
C LEU A 53 6.26 2.43 -5.39
N ASN A 54 6.80 3.38 -6.17
CA ASN A 54 6.03 4.13 -7.16
C ASN A 54 5.46 3.21 -8.27
N GLN A 55 6.19 2.18 -8.68
CA GLN A 55 5.69 1.19 -9.63
C GLN A 55 4.50 0.41 -9.06
N LEU A 56 4.61 -0.08 -7.84
CA LEU A 56 3.53 -0.84 -7.17
C LEU A 56 2.27 0.03 -6.97
N VAL A 57 2.45 1.27 -6.51
CA VAL A 57 1.35 2.24 -6.39
C VAL A 57 0.70 2.51 -7.74
N GLY A 58 1.50 2.67 -8.80
CA GLY A 58 0.99 2.86 -10.16
C GLY A 58 0.14 1.68 -10.65
N GLN A 59 0.54 0.45 -10.35
CA GLN A 59 -0.22 -0.74 -10.71
C GLN A 59 -1.53 -0.86 -9.92
N ALA A 60 -1.50 -0.58 -8.62
CA ALA A 60 -2.70 -0.53 -7.78
C ALA A 60 -3.71 0.50 -8.33
N PHE A 61 -3.25 1.70 -8.66
CA PHE A 61 -4.11 2.73 -9.25
C PHE A 61 -4.66 2.32 -10.63
N ALA A 62 -3.85 1.66 -11.46
CA ALA A 62 -4.32 1.13 -12.74
C ALA A 62 -5.39 0.04 -12.57
N ALA A 63 -5.28 -0.82 -11.55
CA ALA A 63 -6.32 -1.79 -11.20
C ALA A 63 -7.61 -1.09 -10.77
N GLN A 64 -7.51 -0.07 -9.92
CA GLN A 64 -8.64 0.76 -9.49
C GLN A 64 -9.36 1.42 -10.69
N GLN A 65 -8.63 2.00 -11.64
CA GLN A 65 -9.21 2.62 -12.84
C GLN A 65 -9.96 1.64 -13.74
N ARG A 66 -9.54 0.36 -13.76
CA ARG A 66 -10.22 -0.70 -14.52
C ARG A 66 -11.38 -1.32 -13.76
N HIS A 67 -11.70 -0.83 -12.56
CA HIS A 67 -12.63 -1.47 -11.62
C HIS A 67 -12.26 -2.93 -11.32
N ASP A 68 -10.97 -3.26 -11.39
CA ASP A 68 -10.44 -4.57 -11.04
C ASP A 68 -10.20 -4.63 -9.53
N LEU A 69 -11.28 -4.83 -8.77
CA LEU A 69 -11.26 -4.78 -7.30
C LEU A 69 -10.42 -5.91 -6.69
N ILE A 70 -10.40 -7.08 -7.34
CA ILE A 70 -9.60 -8.22 -6.89
C ILE A 70 -8.11 -7.92 -7.12
N GLY A 71 -7.74 -7.48 -8.33
CA GLY A 71 -6.37 -7.10 -8.62
C GLY A 71 -5.88 -5.95 -7.72
N LEU A 72 -6.74 -4.97 -7.44
CA LEU A 72 -6.45 -3.91 -6.48
C LEU A 72 -6.18 -4.47 -5.07
N ALA A 73 -7.02 -5.39 -4.59
CA ALA A 73 -6.82 -6.02 -3.30
C ALA A 73 -5.51 -6.83 -3.23
N ASP A 74 -5.13 -7.53 -4.29
CA ASP A 74 -3.86 -8.26 -4.37
C ASP A 74 -2.66 -7.32 -4.29
N TYR A 75 -2.68 -6.20 -5.04
CA TYR A 75 -1.61 -5.20 -4.95
C TYR A 75 -1.48 -4.60 -3.56
N LEU A 76 -2.58 -4.38 -2.85
CA LEU A 76 -2.57 -3.83 -1.49
C LEU A 76 -2.12 -4.86 -0.44
N ASN A 77 -2.70 -6.05 -0.45
CA ASN A 77 -2.53 -7.06 0.60
C ASN A 77 -1.30 -7.95 0.43
N VAL A 78 -0.76 -8.04 -0.79
CA VAL A 78 0.39 -8.88 -1.12
C VAL A 78 1.55 -8.01 -1.57
N GLU A 79 1.46 -7.39 -2.75
CA GLU A 79 2.63 -6.77 -3.38
C GLU A 79 3.19 -5.58 -2.58
N LEU A 80 2.34 -4.59 -2.24
CA LEU A 80 2.74 -3.45 -1.42
C LEU A 80 3.05 -3.89 0.02
N TYR A 81 2.24 -4.78 0.58
CA TYR A 81 2.44 -5.29 1.94
C TYR A 81 3.81 -5.97 2.09
N ASP A 82 4.14 -6.92 1.22
CA ASP A 82 5.36 -7.70 1.30
C ASP A 82 6.59 -6.82 1.01
N PHE A 83 6.49 -5.90 0.07
CA PHE A 83 7.55 -4.93 -0.21
C PHE A 83 7.86 -4.07 1.03
N ILE A 84 6.84 -3.50 1.67
CA ILE A 84 7.02 -2.66 2.86
C ILE A 84 7.49 -3.48 4.06
N GLN A 85 6.98 -4.70 4.24
CA GLN A 85 7.45 -5.60 5.28
C GLN A 85 8.92 -5.99 5.10
N GLN A 86 9.38 -6.15 3.86
CA GLN A 86 10.80 -6.42 3.58
C GLN A 86 11.70 -5.22 3.93
N LEU A 87 11.25 -4.00 3.63
CA LEU A 87 11.98 -2.77 3.99
C LEU A 87 12.15 -2.63 5.50
N ASP A 88 11.12 -2.95 6.27
CA ASP A 88 11.17 -2.91 7.74
C ASP A 88 12.19 -3.91 8.30
N LYS A 89 12.15 -5.16 7.82
CA LYS A 89 13.11 -6.21 8.22
C LYS A 89 14.57 -5.86 7.87
N GLN A 90 14.79 -5.11 6.80
CA GLN A 90 16.11 -4.64 6.40
C GLN A 90 16.60 -3.45 7.23
N SER A 91 15.68 -2.67 7.83
CA SER A 91 16.02 -1.51 8.67
C SER A 91 16.43 -1.89 10.10
N VAL A 92 16.10 -3.12 10.53
CA VAL A 92 16.38 -3.67 11.87
C VAL A 92 17.70 -4.48 11.91
N ASN A 93 18.33 -4.76 10.75
CA ASN A 93 19.64 -5.41 10.65
C ASN A 93 20.74 -4.42 10.25
#